data_AF-A0A182VVC8-F1
#
_entry.id   AF-A0A182VVC8-F1
#
_cell.length_a   1.000
_cell.length_b   1.000
_cell.length_c   1.000
_cell.angle_alpha   90.00
_cell.angle_beta   90.00
_cell.angle_gamma   90.00
#
_symmetry.space_group_name_H-M   'P 1'
#
loop_
_entity.id
_entity.type
_entity.pdbx_description
1 polymer ?
#
loop_
_entity_poly.entity_id
_entity_poly.type
_entity_poly.pdbx_seq_one_letter_code
_entity_poly.pdbx_strand_id
1 'polypeptide(L)'
;MAATQITIDQLDKDQIKSFSDFLLSYNKLSELCFIDCVNEFTGRTVSDKEDKCALNCMEKFLKMNQRISQRFQEFQMLANENAIAAAQKLSGK
;
A
#
# COMPACT_ATOMS: atom_id res chain seq x y z
N MET A 1 -27.79 0.57 -22.42
CA MET A 1 -26.54 -0.01 -21.87
C MET A 1 -26.87 -0.41 -20.45
N ALA A 2 -27.01 -1.71 -20.18
CA ALA A 2 -27.45 -2.20 -18.89
C ALA A 2 -26.34 -2.02 -17.85
N ALA A 3 -26.64 -1.35 -16.74
CA ALA A 3 -25.78 -1.34 -15.56
C ALA A 3 -25.85 -2.73 -14.92
N THR A 4 -24.84 -3.57 -15.15
CA THR A 4 -24.63 -4.78 -14.38
C THR A 4 -24.26 -4.38 -12.96
N GLN A 5 -25.20 -4.53 -12.04
CA GLN A 5 -24.95 -4.43 -10.61
C GLN A 5 -24.06 -5.60 -10.20
N ILE A 6 -22.79 -5.33 -9.90
CA ILE A 6 -21.88 -6.33 -9.33
C ILE A 6 -22.33 -6.57 -7.89
N THR A 7 -22.89 -7.75 -7.62
CA THR A 7 -23.23 -8.20 -6.26
C THR A 7 -21.98 -8.69 -5.54
N ILE A 8 -21.77 -8.28 -4.28
CA ILE A 8 -20.58 -8.63 -3.47
C ILE A 8 -20.35 -10.15 -3.39
N ASP A 9 -21.42 -10.95 -3.47
CA ASP A 9 -21.37 -12.42 -3.45
C ASP A 9 -20.72 -13.08 -4.68
N GLN A 10 -20.47 -12.34 -5.77
CA GLN A 10 -19.82 -12.84 -6.99
C GLN A 10 -18.34 -12.46 -7.09
N LEU A 11 -17.79 -11.71 -6.12
CA LEU A 11 -16.38 -11.34 -6.10
C LEU A 11 -15.56 -12.45 -5.44
N ASP A 12 -14.49 -12.88 -6.11
CA ASP A 12 -13.53 -13.83 -5.55
C ASP A 12 -13.01 -13.33 -4.20
N LYS A 13 -12.83 -14.25 -3.23
CA LYS A 13 -12.35 -13.90 -1.88
C LYS A 13 -11.04 -13.10 -1.92
N ASP A 14 -10.16 -13.41 -2.87
CA ASP A 14 -8.90 -12.70 -3.06
C ASP A 14 -9.08 -11.28 -3.62
N GLN A 15 -10.10 -11.06 -4.46
CA GLN A 15 -10.46 -9.72 -4.93
C GLN A 15 -11.04 -8.87 -3.80
N ILE A 16 -11.89 -9.46 -2.96
CA ILE A 16 -12.45 -8.78 -1.77
C ILE A 16 -11.32 -8.39 -0.82
N LYS A 17 -10.37 -9.31 -0.57
CA LYS A 17 -9.20 -9.02 0.26
C LYS A 17 -8.36 -7.89 -0.34
N SER A 18 -8.05 -7.97 -1.62
CA SER A 18 -7.25 -6.93 -2.31
C SER A 18 -7.91 -5.55 -2.24
N PHE A 19 -9.23 -5.49 -2.37
CA PHE A 19 -9.98 -4.24 -2.25
C PHE A 19 -9.98 -3.71 -0.81
N SER A 20 -10.16 -4.60 0.18
CA SER A 20 -10.05 -4.23 1.60
C SER A 20 -8.67 -3.67 1.94
N ASP A 21 -7.60 -4.33 1.49
CA ASP A 21 -6.23 -3.89 1.71
C ASP A 21 -5.95 -2.54 1.03
N PHE A 22 -6.51 -2.32 -0.16
CA PHE A 22 -6.48 -1.03 -0.84
C PHE A 22 -7.15 0.08 0.00
N LEU A 23 -8.34 -0.16 0.53
CA LEU A 23 -9.06 0.84 1.35
C LEU A 23 -8.30 1.18 2.64
N LEU A 24 -7.69 0.18 3.28
CA LEU A 24 -6.84 0.40 4.45
C LEU A 24 -5.63 1.29 4.11
N SER A 25 -4.96 1.00 2.99
CA SER A 25 -3.83 1.80 2.49
C SER A 25 -4.27 3.22 2.12
N TYR A 26 -5.41 3.36 1.45
CA TYR A 26 -6.00 4.65 1.09
C TYR A 26 -6.26 5.52 2.33
N ASN A 27 -6.91 4.96 3.35
CA ASN A 27 -7.18 5.67 4.60
C ASN A 27 -5.88 6.10 5.29
N LYS A 28 -4.88 5.20 5.32
CA LYS A 28 -3.59 5.51 5.94
C LYS A 28 -2.86 6.64 5.23
N LEU A 29 -2.82 6.58 3.90
CA LEU A 29 -2.22 7.61 3.07
C LEU A 29 -2.93 8.96 3.25
N SER A 30 -4.26 8.95 3.26
CA SER A 30 -5.08 10.14 3.40
C SER A 30 -4.82 10.85 4.75
N GLU A 31 -4.78 10.08 5.84
CA GLU A 31 -4.43 10.58 7.18
C GLU A 31 -3.03 11.20 7.20
N LEU A 32 -2.03 10.47 6.66
CA LEU A 32 -0.63 10.90 6.68
C LEU A 32 -0.44 12.21 5.90
N CYS A 33 -0.97 12.29 4.68
CA CYS A 33 -0.83 13.50 3.88
C CYS A 33 -1.64 14.67 4.44
N PHE A 34 -2.78 14.41 5.08
CA PHE A 34 -3.51 15.47 5.77
C PHE A 34 -2.69 16.09 6.91
N ILE A 35 -2.12 15.24 7.79
CA ILE A 35 -1.31 15.69 8.94
C ILE A 35 -0.05 16.45 8.47
N ASP A 36 0.61 15.96 7.42
CA ASP A 36 1.87 16.54 6.95
C ASP A 36 1.68 17.81 6.12
N CYS A 37 0.58 17.91 5.36
CA CYS A 37 0.39 18.98 4.38
C CYS A 37 -0.63 20.04 4.79
N VAL A 38 -1.74 19.69 5.45
CA VAL A 38 -2.80 20.64 5.78
C VAL A 38 -2.45 21.35 7.09
N ASN A 39 -2.03 22.60 6.97
CA ASN A 39 -1.51 23.38 8.08
C ASN A 39 -2.13 24.79 8.18
N GLU A 40 -2.85 25.23 7.15
CA GLU A 40 -3.46 26.55 7.12
C GLU A 40 -4.98 26.45 7.41
N PHE A 41 -5.36 26.80 8.64
CA PHE A 41 -6.76 26.75 9.10
C PHE A 41 -7.45 28.12 9.09
N THR A 42 -7.07 28.99 8.15
CA THR A 42 -7.59 30.36 8.00
C THR A 42 -8.86 30.42 7.15
N GLY A 43 -9.13 29.36 6.37
CA GLY A 43 -10.27 29.26 5.46
C GLY A 43 -10.76 27.82 5.29
N ARG A 44 -11.85 27.65 4.53
CA ARG A 44 -12.42 26.33 4.21
C ARG A 44 -11.89 25.73 2.91
N THR A 45 -11.05 26.48 2.19
CA THR A 45 -10.47 26.11 0.91
C THR A 45 -9.05 25.63 1.11
N VAL A 46 -8.68 24.53 0.46
CA VAL A 46 -7.28 24.08 0.40
C VAL A 46 -6.48 25.09 -0.41
N SER A 47 -5.35 25.54 0.15
CA SER A 47 -4.46 26.46 -0.57
C SER A 47 -3.65 25.74 -1.66
N ASP A 48 -3.20 26.46 -2.68
CA ASP A 48 -2.36 25.88 -3.76
C ASP A 48 -1.08 25.20 -3.22
N LYS A 49 -0.57 25.67 -2.08
CA LYS A 49 0.60 25.07 -1.42
C LYS A 49 0.27 23.73 -0.79
N GLU A 50 -0.87 23.63 -0.10
CA GLU A 50 -1.35 22.41 0.53
C GLU A 50 -1.74 21.37 -0.53
N ASP A 51 -2.39 21.79 -1.61
CA ASP A 51 -2.75 20.92 -2.75
C ASP A 51 -1.49 20.31 -3.39
N LYS A 52 -0.51 21.17 -3.71
CA LYS A 52 0.79 20.70 -4.24
C LYS A 52 1.53 19.79 -3.26
N CYS A 53 1.46 20.07 -1.95
CA CYS A 53 2.05 19.20 -0.93
C CYS A 53 1.37 17.83 -0.92
N ALA A 54 0.04 17.77 -0.91
CA ALA A 54 -0.72 16.53 -0.86
C ALA A 54 -0.44 15.63 -2.07
N LEU A 55 -0.36 16.21 -3.28
CA LEU A 55 0.02 15.50 -4.51
C LEU A 55 1.42 14.89 -4.42
N ASN A 56 2.41 15.67 -3.97
CA ASN A 56 3.77 15.19 -3.79
C ASN A 56 3.87 14.13 -2.67
N CYS A 57 3.11 14.30 -1.59
CA CYS A 57 3.04 13.34 -0.49
C CYS A 57 2.55 11.98 -0.98
N MET A 58 1.44 11.95 -1.72
CA MET A 58 0.91 10.74 -2.35
C MET A 58 1.94 10.08 -3.27
N GLU A 59 2.50 10.84 -4.21
CA GLU A 59 3.47 10.28 -5.17
C GLU A 59 4.69 9.68 -4.44
N LYS A 60 5.22 10.41 -3.45
CA LYS A 60 6.35 9.96 -2.64
C LYS A 60 6.01 8.69 -1.84
N PHE A 61 4.84 8.64 -1.21
CA PHE A 61 4.40 7.47 -0.45
C PHE A 61 4.27 6.23 -1.36
N LEU A 62 3.66 6.36 -2.54
CA LEU A 62 3.50 5.24 -3.46
C LEU A 62 4.84 4.74 -3.99
N LYS A 63 5.74 5.64 -4.41
CA LYS A 63 7.10 5.28 -4.85
C LYS A 63 7.92 4.62 -3.73
N MET A 64 7.80 5.14 -2.51
CA MET A 64 8.45 4.57 -1.33
C MET A 64 7.93 3.15 -1.06
N ASN A 65 6.62 2.92 -1.03
CA ASN A 65 6.05 1.60 -0.80
C ASN A 65 6.46 0.59 -1.87
N GLN A 66 6.51 0.98 -3.14
CA GLN A 66 7.03 0.12 -4.21
C GLN A 66 8.49 -0.25 -3.97
N ARG A 67 9.34 0.74 -3.62
CA ARG A 67 10.76 0.49 -3.36
C ARG A 67 10.98 -0.40 -2.13
N ILE A 68 10.23 -0.17 -1.05
CA ILE A 68 10.27 -1.01 0.15
C ILE A 68 9.84 -2.44 -0.19
N SER A 69 8.75 -2.59 -0.96
CA SER A 69 8.24 -3.91 -1.38
C SER A 69 9.28 -4.69 -2.18
N GLN A 70 9.99 -4.04 -3.11
CA GLN A 70 11.09 -4.67 -3.86
C GLN A 70 12.19 -5.19 -2.95
N ARG A 71 12.66 -4.37 -2.00
CA ARG A 71 13.73 -4.78 -1.07
C ARG A 71 13.27 -5.84 -0.07
N PHE A 72 12.01 -5.78 0.34
CA PHE A 72 11.42 -6.81 1.19
C PHE A 72 11.33 -8.16 0.46
N GLN A 73 10.93 -8.16 -0.82
CA GLN A 73 10.92 -9.38 -1.64
C GLN A 73 12.32 -9.96 -1.84
N GLU A 74 13.32 -9.12 -2.15
CA GLU A 74 14.73 -9.54 -2.23
C GLU A 74 15.19 -10.23 -0.93
N PHE A 75 14.89 -9.63 0.23
CA PHE A 75 15.22 -10.20 1.52
C PHE A 75 14.49 -11.52 1.79
N GLN A 76 13.19 -11.59 1.47
CA GLN A 76 12.37 -12.78 1.66
C GLN A 76 12.91 -13.97 0.85
N MET A 77 13.37 -13.74 -0.38
CA MET A 77 13.97 -14.77 -1.23
C MET A 77 15.28 -15.31 -0.61
N LEU A 78 16.20 -14.42 -0.23
CA LEU A 78 17.47 -14.80 0.41
C LEU A 78 17.26 -15.56 1.72
N ALA A 79 16.31 -15.10 2.55
CA ALA A 79 15.97 -15.77 3.81
C ALA A 79 15.41 -17.19 3.56
N ASN A 80 14.57 -17.36 2.54
CA ASN A 80 14.01 -18.65 2.18
C ASN A 80 15.08 -19.61 1.65
N GLU A 81 15.99 -19.15 0.79
CA GLU A 81 17.13 -19.95 0.30
C GLU A 81 18.02 -20.43 1.46
N ASN A 82 18.35 -19.54 2.39
CA ASN A 82 19.13 -19.87 3.58
C ASN A 82 18.40 -20.88 4.49
N ALA A 83 17.09 -20.75 4.64
CA ALA A 83 16.27 -21.68 5.43
C ALA A 83 16.22 -23.07 4.78
N ILE A 84 16.08 -23.16 3.46
CA ILE A 84 16.10 -24.43 2.72
C ILE A 84 17.48 -25.09 2.82
N ALA A 85 18.56 -24.33 2.67
CA ALA A 85 19.92 -24.83 2.82
C ALA A 85 20.20 -25.35 4.25
N ALA A 86 19.66 -24.68 5.28
CA ALA A 86 19.74 -25.15 6.66
C ALA A 86 18.93 -26.45 6.88
N ALA A 87 17.73 -26.55 6.31
CA ALA A 87 16.88 -27.74 6.39
C ALA A 87 17.53 -28.95 5.69
N GLN A 88 18.16 -28.75 4.52
CA GLN A 88 18.88 -29.81 3.81
C GLN A 88 20.06 -30.37 4.62
N LYS A 89 20.83 -29.49 5.30
CA LYS A 89 21.94 -29.90 6.18
C LYS A 89 21.48 -30.71 7.39
N LEU A 90 20.24 -30.53 7.85
CA LEU A 90 19.66 -31.29 8.96
C LEU A 90 19.14 -32.67 8.54
N SER A 91 18.69 -32.84 7.28
CA SER A 91 18.21 -34.14 6.79
C SER A 91 19.31 -35.12 6.36
N GLY A 92 20.54 -34.62 6.16
CA GLY A 92 21.68 -35.40 5.71
C GLY A 92 22.54 -36.02 6.84
N LYS A 93 22.03 -36.08 8.08
CA LYS A 93 22.72 -36.65 9.23
C LYS A 93 21.92 -37.79 9.85
#